data_AF-A0A9X4QSN7-F1
#
_entry.id   AF-A0A9X4QSN7-F1
#
_cell.length_a   1.000
_cell.length_b   1.000
_cell.length_c   1.000
_cell.angle_alpha   90.00
_cell.angle_beta   90.00
_cell.angle_gamma   90.00
#
_symmetry.space_group_name_H-M   'P 1'
#
loop_
_entity.id
_entity.type
_entity.pdbx_description
1 polymer ?
#
loop_
_entity_poly.entity_id
_entity_poly.type
_entity_poly.pdbx_seq_one_letter_code
_entity_poly.pdbx_strand_id
1 'polypeptide(L)'
;MYGRVVILGEGEVFGKLGETMFGMRLEGEMLHSFVGELANMVAGQAATIVAGRGCRIDITPPTVIAGRMHFYGLNNVVRMSVAFERAGELHFIISRDTEGKV
;
A
#
# COMPACT_ATOMS: atom_id res chain seq x y z
N MET A 1 1.26 -2.46 19.63
CA MET A 1 0.17 -1.83 18.84
C MET A 1 0.29 -2.36 17.44
N TYR A 2 -0.77 -2.97 16.91
CA TYR A 2 -0.78 -3.49 15.54
C TYR A 2 -1.64 -2.59 14.67
N GLY A 3 -1.29 -2.51 13.40
CA GLY A 3 -2.03 -1.74 12.42
C GLY A 3 -1.89 -2.37 11.06
N ARG A 4 -2.77 -1.99 10.14
CA ARG A 4 -2.70 -2.42 8.75
C ARG A 4 -2.69 -1.21 7.85
N VAL A 5 -1.83 -1.25 6.85
CA VAL A 5 -1.84 -0.31 5.73
C VAL A 5 -2.25 -1.10 4.49
N VAL A 6 -3.28 -0.62 3.81
CA VAL A 6 -3.77 -1.19 2.55
C VAL A 6 -3.67 -0.13 1.49
N ILE A 7 -3.03 -0.47 0.38
CA ILE A 7 -2.95 0.35 -0.84
C ILE A 7 -3.87 -0.29 -1.87
N LEU A 8 -4.86 0.47 -2.33
CA LEU A 8 -5.87 0.02 -3.30
C LEU A 8 -5.80 0.88 -4.55
N GLY A 9 -5.94 0.25 -5.70
CA GLY A 9 -5.99 0.91 -6.99
C GLY A 9 -6.34 -0.09 -8.07
N GLU A 10 -6.73 0.42 -9.23
CA GLU A 10 -6.90 -0.43 -10.41
C GLU A 10 -5.53 -0.88 -10.92
N GLY A 11 -5.45 -2.10 -11.48
CA GLY A 11 -4.19 -2.63 -12.02
C GLY A 11 -3.56 -1.73 -13.08
N GLU A 12 -4.38 -1.01 -13.86
CA GLU A 12 -3.91 -0.04 -14.85
C GLU A 12 -3.19 1.16 -14.21
N VAL A 13 -3.62 1.62 -13.03
CA VAL A 13 -2.96 2.72 -12.30
C VAL A 13 -1.55 2.30 -11.91
N PHE A 14 -1.40 1.11 -11.32
CA PHE A 14 -0.09 0.57 -10.97
C PHE A 14 0.78 0.31 -12.22
N GLY A 15 0.18 -0.18 -13.31
CA GLY A 15 0.88 -0.38 -14.57
C GLY A 15 1.46 0.91 -15.16
N LYS A 16 0.70 2.01 -15.14
CA LYS A 16 1.15 3.34 -15.61
C LYS A 16 2.20 3.95 -14.70
N LEU A 17 2.10 3.75 -13.38
CA LEU A 17 3.13 4.16 -12.43
C LEU A 17 4.43 3.41 -12.70
N GLY A 18 4.36 2.10 -12.89
CA GLY A 18 5.51 1.27 -13.26
C GLY A 18 6.12 1.70 -14.60
N GLU A 19 5.30 1.98 -15.61
CA GLU A 19 5.77 2.46 -16.92
C GLU A 19 6.60 3.74 -16.83
N THR A 20 6.24 4.66 -15.94
CA THR A 20 6.99 5.89 -15.73
C THR A 20 8.41 5.62 -15.20
N MET A 21 8.61 4.51 -14.49
CA MET A 21 9.91 4.13 -13.91
C MET A 21 10.72 3.21 -14.83
N PHE A 22 10.06 2.28 -15.52
CA PHE A 22 10.70 1.24 -16.33
C PHE A 22 10.72 1.56 -17.83
N GLY A 23 10.01 2.60 -18.29
CA GLY A 23 9.90 2.96 -19.70
C GLY A 23 9.06 1.98 -20.54
N MET A 24 8.39 1.02 -19.90
CA MET A 24 7.52 0.04 -20.53
C MET A 24 6.35 -0.32 -19.62
N ARG A 25 5.20 -0.65 -20.22
CA ARG A 25 4.01 -1.07 -19.46
C ARG A 25 4.32 -2.36 -18.68
N LEU A 26 4.06 -2.33 -17.38
CA LEU A 26 4.22 -3.50 -16.51
C LEU A 26 2.93 -4.33 -16.46
N GLU A 27 3.05 -5.64 -16.65
CA GLU A 27 1.93 -6.59 -16.59
C GLU A 27 2.36 -7.90 -15.90
N GLY A 28 1.39 -8.75 -15.57
CA GLY A 28 1.63 -10.07 -15.01
C GLY A 28 2.47 -10.06 -13.73
N GLU A 29 3.44 -10.97 -13.65
CA GLU A 29 4.33 -11.12 -12.48
C GLU A 29 5.21 -9.90 -12.23
N MET A 30 5.60 -9.18 -13.29
CA MET A 30 6.43 -7.98 -13.16
C MET A 30 5.64 -6.84 -12.51
N LEU A 31 4.36 -6.68 -12.89
CA LEU A 31 3.46 -5.74 -12.22
C LEU A 31 3.25 -6.13 -10.75
N HIS A 32 3.02 -7.41 -10.46
CA HIS A 32 2.83 -7.90 -9.09
C HIS A 32 4.04 -7.61 -8.21
N SER A 33 5.25 -7.88 -8.72
CA SER A 33 6.51 -7.57 -8.04
C SER A 33 6.69 -6.07 -7.81
N PHE A 34 6.43 -5.25 -8.82
CA PHE A 34 6.47 -3.79 -8.72
C PHE A 34 5.53 -3.25 -7.63
N VAL A 35 4.29 -3.75 -7.57
CA VAL A 35 3.32 -3.36 -6.53
C VAL A 35 3.83 -3.72 -5.14
N GLY A 36 4.46 -4.89 -4.99
CA GLY A 36 5.10 -5.30 -3.74
C GLY A 36 6.21 -4.33 -3.32
N GLU A 37 7.14 -4.02 -4.22
CA GLU A 37 8.23 -3.08 -3.94
C GLU A 37 7.71 -1.67 -3.63
N LEU A 38 6.73 -1.17 -4.38
CA LEU A 38 6.09 0.12 -4.11
C LEU A 38 5.48 0.15 -2.69
N ALA A 39 4.75 -0.89 -2.31
CA ALA A 39 4.15 -0.98 -0.98
C ALA A 39 5.22 -1.03 0.13
N ASN A 40 6.29 -1.79 -0.10
CA ASN A 40 7.41 -1.90 0.83
C ASN A 40 8.14 -0.55 0.99
N MET A 41 8.38 0.17 -0.10
CA MET A 41 9.01 1.50 -0.09
C MET A 41 8.13 2.53 0.64
N VAL A 42 6.82 2.56 0.37
CA VAL A 42 5.90 3.48 1.05
C VAL A 42 5.86 3.19 2.55
N ALA A 43 5.72 1.92 2.95
CA ALA A 43 5.68 1.53 4.35
C ALA A 43 7.01 1.80 5.07
N GLY A 44 8.14 1.52 4.42
CA GLY A 44 9.47 1.77 4.97
C GLY A 44 9.75 3.27 5.17
N GLN A 45 9.34 4.10 4.21
CA GLN A 45 9.46 5.55 4.35
C GLN A 45 8.55 6.08 5.46
N ALA A 46 7.31 5.58 5.55
CA ALA A 46 6.42 5.92 6.65
C ALA A 46 7.03 5.56 8.02
N ALA A 47 7.58 4.35 8.16
CA ALA A 47 8.27 3.89 9.36
C ALA A 47 9.45 4.80 9.76
N THR A 48 10.25 5.21 8.77
CA THR A 48 11.38 6.14 8.98
C THR A 48 10.90 7.51 9.48
N ILE A 49 9.85 8.06 8.88
CA ILE A 49 9.27 9.36 9.26
C ILE A 49 8.73 9.32 10.69
N VAL A 50 8.00 8.27 11.07
CA VAL A 50 7.42 8.19 12.43
C VAL A 50 8.47 7.86 13.48
N ALA A 51 9.53 7.14 13.13
CA ALA A 51 10.66 6.89 14.01
C ALA A 51 11.35 8.21 14.41
N GLY A 52 11.49 9.16 13.46
CA GLY A 52 11.97 10.52 13.74
C GLY A 52 11.07 11.34 14.67
N ARG A 53 9.84 10.88 14.92
CA ARG A 53 8.88 11.48 15.86
C ARG A 53 8.74 10.67 17.16
N GLY A 54 9.66 9.74 17.42
CA GLY A 54 9.69 8.92 18.63
C GLY A 54 8.80 7.66 18.59
N CYS A 55 8.15 7.37 17.46
CA CYS A 55 7.32 6.17 17.28
C CYS A 55 8.03 5.17 16.36
N ARG A 56 8.66 4.14 16.92
CA ARG A 56 9.27 3.06 16.13
C ARG A 56 8.23 2.00 15.79
N ILE A 57 8.18 1.63 14.51
CA ILE A 57 7.32 0.57 14.00
C ILE A 57 8.15 -0.36 13.13
N ASP A 58 7.85 -1.64 13.19
CA ASP A 58 8.35 -2.65 12.25
C ASP A 58 7.30 -2.86 11.16
N ILE A 59 7.75 -3.11 9.94
CA ILE A 59 6.87 -3.43 8.80
C ILE A 59 7.03 -4.90 8.42
N THR A 60 5.93 -5.52 8.00
CA THR A 60 5.94 -6.88 7.44
C THR A 60 6.08 -6.82 5.92
N PRO A 61 6.64 -7.85 5.27
CA PRO A 61 6.59 -7.95 3.81
C PRO A 61 5.15 -7.76 3.29
N PRO A 62 4.96 -7.01 2.19
CA PRO A 62 3.63 -6.75 1.67
C PRO A 62 3.03 -8.01 1.03
N THR A 63 1.72 -8.16 1.18
CA THR A 63 0.95 -9.17 0.44
C THR A 63 0.19 -8.47 -0.69
N VAL A 64 0.47 -8.86 -1.92
CA VAL A 64 -0.19 -8.29 -3.11
C VAL A 64 -1.33 -9.20 -3.55
N ILE A 65 -2.53 -8.63 -3.62
CA ILE A 65 -3.77 -9.35 -3.92
C ILE A 65 -4.39 -8.74 -5.18
N ALA A 66 -4.62 -9.56 -6.20
CA ALA A 66 -5.33 -9.18 -7.41
C ALA A 66 -6.79 -9.65 -7.33
N GLY A 67 -7.72 -8.80 -7.77
CA GLY A 67 -9.16 -9.11 -7.79
C GLY A 67 -9.98 -8.37 -6.73
N ARG A 68 -11.22 -8.83 -6.51
CA ARG A 68 -12.13 -8.20 -5.55
C ARG A 68 -11.82 -8.71 -4.14
N MET A 69 -11.71 -7.78 -3.20
CA MET A 69 -11.46 -8.08 -1.79
C MET A 69 -12.44 -7.32 -0.90
N HIS A 70 -12.91 -8.01 0.14
CA HIS A 70 -13.69 -7.43 1.21
C HIS A 70 -12.86 -7.44 2.49
N PHE A 71 -12.62 -6.28 3.09
CA PHE A 71 -11.94 -6.17 4.37
C PHE A 71 -12.96 -6.13 5.50
N TYR A 72 -12.78 -7.02 6.47
CA TYR A 72 -13.54 -7.03 7.72
C TYR A 72 -12.61 -6.77 8.90
N GLY A 73 -13.17 -6.26 10.00
CA GLY A 73 -12.41 -6.05 11.24
C GLY A 73 -11.33 -4.97 11.14
N LEU A 74 -11.57 -3.91 10.37
CA LEU A 74 -10.74 -2.71 10.43
C LEU A 74 -11.35 -1.74 11.44
N ASN A 75 -10.62 -1.46 12.52
CA ASN A 75 -11.00 -0.48 13.54
C ASN A 75 -10.18 0.80 13.37
N ASN A 76 -10.73 1.94 13.81
CA ASN A 76 -10.05 3.24 13.79
C ASN A 76 -9.35 3.53 12.45
N VAL A 77 -10.15 3.66 11.39
CA VAL A 77 -9.67 3.73 10.01
C VAL A 77 -9.48 5.17 9.58
N VAL A 78 -8.32 5.45 9.00
CA VAL A 78 -8.03 6.66 8.22
C VAL A 78 -7.92 6.26 6.76
N ARG A 79 -8.71 6.91 5.89
CA ARG A 79 -8.62 6.76 4.43
C ARG A 79 -8.12 8.04 3.82
N MET A 80 -7.16 7.93 2.92
CA MET A 80 -6.69 9.02 2.08
C MET A 80 -6.58 8.55 0.63
N SER A 81 -6.67 9.48 -0.31
CA SER A 81 -6.45 9.19 -1.72
C SER A 81 -5.36 10.06 -2.30
N VAL A 82 -4.65 9.51 -3.28
CA VAL A 82 -3.63 10.21 -4.04
C VAL A 82 -3.99 10.08 -5.52
N ALA A 83 -4.32 11.21 -6.14
CA ALA A 83 -4.60 11.29 -7.56
C ALA A 83 -3.33 11.63 -8.33
N PHE A 84 -3.09 10.90 -9.41
CA PHE A 84 -2.00 11.07 -10.35
C PHE A 84 -2.59 11.52 -11.70
N GLU A 85 -2.18 12.69 -12.18
CA GLU A 85 -2.75 13.34 -13.38
C GLU A 85 -2.88 12.40 -14.59
N ARG A 86 -1.90 11.51 -14.79
CA ARG A 86 -1.82 10.62 -15.95
C ARG A 86 -2.01 9.14 -15.64
N ALA A 87 -2.12 8.76 -14.36
CA ALA A 87 -2.18 7.35 -13.96
C ALA A 87 -3.51 6.95 -13.32
N GLY A 88 -4.25 7.88 -12.69
CA GLY A 88 -5.48 7.59 -11.96
C GLY A 88 -5.31 7.79 -10.45
N GLU A 89 -6.11 7.13 -9.63
CA GLU A 89 -6.13 7.32 -8.17
C GLU A 89 -5.70 6.06 -7.42
N LEU A 90 -4.90 6.23 -6.37
CA LEU A 90 -4.64 5.22 -5.36
C LEU A 90 -5.28 5.62 -4.04
N HIS A 91 -5.84 4.65 -3.33
CA HIS A 91 -6.36 4.84 -1.98
C HIS A 91 -5.46 4.16 -0.96
N PHE A 92 -5.17 4.87 0.12
CA PHE A 92 -4.46 4.33 1.28
C PHE A 92 -5.45 4.25 2.43
N ILE A 93 -5.54 3.06 3.02
CA ILE A 93 -6.36 2.78 4.19
C ILE A 93 -5.41 2.38 5.30
N ILE A 94 -5.39 3.14 6.39
CA ILE A 94 -4.60 2.86 7.57
C ILE A 94 -5.58 2.56 8.70
N SER A 95 -5.42 1.41 9.35
CA SER A 95 -6.23 1.04 10.50
C SER A 95 -5.34 0.75 11.69
N ARG A 96 -5.84 1.06 12.88
CA ARG A 96 -5.26 0.61 14.15
C ARG A 96 -6.07 -0.56 14.67
N ASP A 97 -5.41 -1.69 14.83
CA ASP A 97 -6.00 -2.85 15.48
C ASP A 97 -5.72 -2.80 16.98
N THR A 98 -6.79 -2.86 17.77
CA THR A 98 -6.74 -3.07 19.22
C THR A 98 -6.99 -4.55 19.48
N GLU A 99 -5.91 -5.33 19.31
CA GLU A 99 -5.73 -6.76 19.61
C GLU A 99 -6.65 -7.80 18.93
N GLY A 100 -5.99 -8.90 18.54
CA GLY A 100 -6.56 -10.05 17.87
C GLY A 100 -7.51 -10.84 18.77
N LYS A 101 -8.61 -11.28 18.16
CA LYS A 101 -9.35 -12.42 18.70
C LYS A 101 -8.51 -13.67 18.44
N VAL A 102 -8.02 -14.26 19.52
CA VAL A 102 -7.70 -15.70 19.61
C VAL A 102 -8.97 -16.48 19.26
#